data_AF-A0A5E4AJU7-F1
#
_entry.id   AF-A0A5E4AJU7-F1
#
_cell.length_a   1.000
_cell.length_b   1.000
_cell.length_c   1.000
_cell.angle_alpha   90.00
_cell.angle_beta   90.00
_cell.angle_gamma   90.00
#
_symmetry.space_group_name_H-M   'P 1'
#
loop_
_entity.id
_entity.type
_entity.pdbx_description
1 polymer ?
#
loop_
_entity_poly.entity_id
_entity_poly.type
_entity_poly.pdbx_seq_one_letter_code
_entity_poly.pdbx_strand_id
1 'polypeptide(L)'
;MACYIYQLPAWVLDDLCRNMDTLSDWDWMQFASKVIPDLTQLRKIKSMERVQGVSITRELLWWWGMRQATVQQLVDLLCRLELYRAAQIVLSYVETD
;
A
#
# COMPACT_ATOMS: atom_id res chain seq x y z
N MET A 1 20.26 -4.98 -2.64
CA MET A 1 19.32 -6.13 -2.58
C MET A 1 17.92 -5.60 -2.85
N ALA A 2 17.06 -6.36 -3.53
CA ALA A 2 15.66 -5.94 -3.71
C ALA A 2 14.87 -6.27 -2.44
N CYS A 3 14.36 -5.24 -1.75
CA CYS A 3 13.43 -5.41 -0.64
C CYS A 3 12.02 -5.53 -1.20
N TYR A 4 11.29 -6.60 -0.86
CA TYR A 4 9.93 -6.84 -1.31
C TYR A 4 8.90 -6.34 -0.28
N ILE A 5 7.69 -5.98 -0.73
CA ILE A 5 6.63 -5.46 0.15
C ILE A 5 6.29 -6.45 1.27
N TYR A 6 6.28 -7.75 0.99
CA TYR A 6 5.98 -8.77 2.00
C TYR A 6 7.06 -8.93 3.08
N GLN A 7 8.23 -8.31 2.90
CA GLN A 7 9.33 -8.32 3.86
C GLN A 7 9.30 -7.10 4.79
N LEU A 8 8.43 -6.11 4.53
CA LEU A 8 8.30 -4.96 5.42
C LEU A 8 7.88 -5.41 6.83
N PRO A 9 8.49 -4.84 7.88
CA PRO A 9 8.07 -5.11 9.24
C PRO A 9 6.61 -4.78 9.47
N ALA A 10 5.94 -5.54 10.34
CA ALA A 10 4.52 -5.37 10.64
C ALA A 10 4.19 -3.94 11.10
N TRP A 11 5.06 -3.32 11.91
CA TRP A 11 4.86 -1.97 12.43
C TRP A 11 4.91 -0.89 11.32
N VAL A 12 5.80 -1.03 10.33
CA VAL A 12 5.87 -0.14 9.16
C VAL A 12 4.60 -0.27 8.33
N LEU A 13 4.15 -1.52 8.12
CA LEU A 13 2.91 -1.80 7.41
C LEU A 13 1.68 -1.26 8.16
N ASP A 14 1.63 -1.38 9.48
CA ASP A 14 0.53 -0.84 10.30
C ASP A 14 0.43 0.68 10.17
N ASP A 15 1.55 1.40 10.28
CA ASP A 15 1.55 2.86 10.17
C ASP A 15 1.24 3.34 8.74
N LEU A 16 1.75 2.64 7.72
CA LEU A 16 1.39 2.90 6.33
C LEU A 16 -0.11 2.68 6.10
N CYS A 17 -0.67 1.57 6.60
CA CYS A 17 -2.08 1.26 6.45
C CYS A 17 -2.97 2.30 7.14
N ARG A 18 -2.65 2.70 8.38
CA ARG A 18 -3.34 3.77 9.09
C ARG A 18 -3.32 5.09 8.32
N ASN A 19 -2.19 5.41 7.68
CA ASN A 19 -2.11 6.61 6.87
C ASN A 19 -2.97 6.52 5.60
N MET A 20 -2.85 5.43 4.85
CA MET A 20 -3.51 5.25 3.57
C MET A 20 -5.03 5.03 3.68
N ASP A 21 -5.49 4.32 4.71
CA ASP A 21 -6.92 4.05 4.93
C ASP A 21 -7.70 5.31 5.38
N THR A 22 -7.00 6.41 5.73
CA THR A 22 -7.64 7.71 6.03
C THR A 22 -7.75 8.63 4.82
N LEU A 23 -7.22 8.22 3.66
CA LEU A 23 -7.35 8.98 2.41
C LEU A 23 -8.81 9.07 1.98
N SER A 24 -9.10 10.07 1.15
CA SER A 24 -10.38 10.10 0.44
C SER A 24 -10.53 8.85 -0.45
N ASP A 25 -11.77 8.44 -0.71
CA ASP A 25 -12.04 7.35 -1.65
C ASP A 25 -11.38 7.58 -3.01
N TRP A 26 -11.33 8.83 -3.46
CA TRP A 26 -10.72 9.21 -4.73
C TRP A 26 -9.21 8.97 -4.72
N ASP A 27 -8.49 9.49 -3.73
CA ASP A 27 -7.03 9.38 -3.65
C ASP A 27 -6.60 7.92 -3.46
N TRP A 28 -7.34 7.18 -2.61
CA TRP A 28 -7.10 5.76 -2.42
C TRP A 28 -7.35 4.97 -3.70
N MET A 29 -8.41 5.27 -4.45
CA MET A 29 -8.69 4.64 -5.74
C MET A 29 -7.66 4.97 -6.81
N GLN A 30 -7.13 6.20 -6.85
CA GLN A 30 -6.02 6.56 -7.74
C GLN A 30 -4.81 5.68 -7.45
N PHE A 31 -4.45 5.49 -6.17
CA PHE A 31 -3.38 4.58 -5.78
C PHE A 31 -3.68 3.12 -6.17
N ALA A 32 -4.82 2.60 -5.74
CA ALA A 32 -5.16 1.18 -5.90
C ALA A 32 -5.30 0.77 -7.37
N SER A 33 -5.79 1.65 -8.24
CA SER A 33 -5.90 1.40 -9.69
C SER A 33 -4.54 1.31 -10.41
N LYS A 34 -3.47 1.88 -9.84
CA LYS A 34 -2.10 1.73 -10.37
C LYS A 34 -1.44 0.43 -9.91
N VAL A 35 -1.88 -0.11 -8.78
CA VAL A 35 -1.41 -1.39 -8.22
C VAL A 35 -2.14 -2.58 -8.85
N ILE A 36 -3.46 -2.49 -8.97
CA ILE A 36 -4.32 -3.55 -9.51
C ILE A 36 -4.90 -3.11 -10.87
N PRO A 37 -4.41 -3.67 -11.99
CA PRO A 37 -4.95 -3.36 -13.30
C PRO A 37 -6.33 -3.99 -13.56
N ASP A 38 -6.68 -5.07 -12.86
CA ASP A 38 -7.99 -5.74 -12.99
C ASP A 38 -9.05 -5.11 -12.07
N LEU A 39 -10.03 -4.44 -12.67
CA LEU A 39 -11.16 -3.81 -11.97
C LEU A 39 -11.95 -4.80 -11.10
N THR A 40 -11.97 -6.08 -11.42
CA THR A 40 -12.66 -7.11 -10.64
C THR A 40 -11.94 -7.34 -9.31
N GLN A 41 -10.62 -7.51 -9.35
CA GLN A 41 -9.80 -7.66 -8.14
C GLN A 41 -9.84 -6.38 -7.30
N LEU A 42 -9.80 -5.21 -7.94
CA LEU A 42 -9.86 -3.92 -7.25
C LEU A 42 -11.18 -3.77 -6.48
N ARG A 43 -12.31 -4.09 -7.11
CA ARG A 43 -13.64 -4.08 -6.46
C ARG A 43 -13.73 -5.08 -5.32
N LYS A 44 -13.10 -6.26 -5.47
CA LYS A 44 -13.05 -7.28 -4.41
C LYS A 44 -12.32 -6.77 -3.17
N ILE A 45 -11.18 -6.10 -3.34
CA ILE A 45 -10.45 -5.53 -2.20
C ILE A 45 -11.24 -4.36 -1.58
N LYS A 46 -11.77 -3.44 -2.40
CA LYS A 46 -12.52 -2.30 -1.88
C LYS A 46 -13.80 -2.73 -1.13
N SER A 47 -14.44 -3.84 -1.50
CA SER A 47 -15.61 -4.33 -0.76
C SER A 47 -15.28 -4.81 0.66
N MET A 48 -14.01 -5.13 0.96
CA MET A 48 -13.56 -5.55 2.29
C MET A 48 -13.55 -4.40 3.31
N GLU A 49 -13.63 -3.15 2.86
CA GLU A 49 -13.81 -1.97 3.74
C GLU A 49 -15.04 -2.09 4.66
N ARG A 50 -16.05 -2.87 4.24
CA ARG A 50 -17.26 -3.12 5.02
C ARG A 50 -17.04 -4.11 6.17
N VAL A 51 -15.90 -4.79 6.22
CA VAL A 51 -15.57 -5.77 7.24
C VAL A 51 -14.84 -5.07 8.38
N GLN A 52 -15.38 -5.18 9.60
CA GLN A 52 -14.81 -4.53 10.78
C GLN A 52 -13.38 -5.02 11.05
N GLY A 53 -12.45 -4.09 11.24
CA GLY A 53 -11.05 -4.38 11.58
C GLY A 53 -10.16 -4.74 10.39
N VAL A 54 -10.68 -4.69 9.15
CA VAL A 54 -9.88 -4.92 7.94
C VAL A 54 -9.34 -3.61 7.41
N SER A 55 -8.04 -3.59 7.08
CA SER A 55 -7.41 -2.53 6.32
C SER A 55 -7.41 -2.89 4.83
N ILE A 56 -8.10 -2.10 4.01
CA ILE A 56 -8.09 -2.31 2.56
C ILE A 56 -6.71 -2.08 1.94
N THR A 57 -5.91 -1.16 2.51
CA THR A 57 -4.53 -0.97 2.08
C THR A 57 -3.66 -2.18 2.42
N ARG A 58 -3.86 -2.83 3.57
CA ARG A 58 -3.16 -4.08 3.92
C ARG A 58 -3.44 -5.19 2.92
N GLU A 59 -4.71 -5.40 2.58
CA GLU A 59 -5.12 -6.41 1.61
C GLU A 59 -4.54 -6.14 0.22
N LEU A 60 -4.55 -4.87 -0.21
CA LEU A 60 -3.95 -4.42 -1.45
C LEU A 60 -2.43 -4.67 -1.49
N LEU A 61 -1.72 -4.30 -0.43
CA LEU A 61 -0.27 -4.48 -0.31
C LEU A 61 0.11 -5.96 -0.20
N TRP A 62 -0.68 -6.77 0.49
CA TRP A 62 -0.50 -8.22 0.54
C TRP A 62 -0.64 -8.84 -0.85
N TRP A 63 -1.72 -8.49 -1.57
CA TRP A 63 -1.96 -8.93 -2.94
C TRP A 63 -0.81 -8.55 -3.87
N TRP A 64 -0.30 -7.32 -3.74
CA TRP A 64 0.80 -6.83 -4.57
C TRP A 64 2.14 -7.49 -4.20
N GLY A 65 2.42 -7.65 -2.90
CA GLY A 65 3.60 -8.33 -2.38
C GLY A 65 3.69 -9.79 -2.81
N MET A 66 2.57 -10.52 -2.83
CA MET A 66 2.53 -11.90 -3.32
C MET A 66 2.95 -12.03 -4.81
N ARG A 67 2.89 -10.93 -5.55
CA ARG A 67 3.33 -10.80 -6.94
C ARG A 67 4.75 -10.22 -7.07
N GLN A 68 5.55 -10.33 -6.01
CA GLN A 68 6.96 -9.90 -5.96
C GLN A 68 7.15 -8.40 -6.19
N ALA A 69 6.17 -7.59 -5.77
CA ALA A 69 6.33 -6.13 -5.78
C ALA A 69 7.40 -5.67 -4.80
N THR A 70 8.22 -4.71 -5.21
CA THR A 70 9.32 -4.19 -4.40
C THR A 70 8.90 -2.96 -3.60
N VAL A 71 9.61 -2.73 -2.50
CA VAL A 71 9.48 -1.50 -1.70
C VAL A 71 9.79 -0.27 -2.54
N GLN A 72 10.76 -0.35 -3.45
CA GLN A 72 11.05 0.75 -4.39
C GLN A 72 9.84 1.07 -5.29
N GLN A 73 9.17 0.05 -5.84
CA GLN A 73 7.97 0.26 -6.66
C GLN A 73 6.85 0.94 -5.87
N LEU A 74 6.69 0.58 -4.59
CA LEU A 74 5.75 1.22 -3.68
C LEU A 74 6.12 2.69 -3.46
N VAL A 75 7.36 2.99 -3.07
CA VAL A 75 7.84 4.37 -2.84
C VAL A 75 7.70 5.23 -4.09
N ASP A 76 8.13 4.74 -5.26
CA ASP A 76 8.03 5.46 -6.53
C ASP A 76 6.57 5.78 -6.88
N LEU A 77 5.65 4.85 -6.61
CA LEU A 77 4.23 5.07 -6.85
C LEU A 77 3.65 6.11 -5.88
N LEU A 78 3.97 6.02 -4.59
CA LEU A 78 3.52 6.98 -3.58
C LEU A 78 4.01 8.39 -3.92
N CYS A 79 5.28 8.55 -4.30
CA CYS A 79 5.85 9.84 -4.70
C CYS A 79 5.19 10.40 -5.97
N ARG A 80 4.91 9.56 -6.98
CA ARG A 80 4.21 9.98 -8.21
C ARG A 80 2.78 10.45 -7.99
N LEU A 81 2.14 9.96 -6.93
CA LEU A 81 0.79 10.36 -6.51
C LEU A 81 0.81 11.42 -5.42
N GLU A 82 1.99 11.98 -5.12
CA GLU A 82 2.17 13.02 -4.10
C GLU A 82 1.76 12.58 -2.68
N LEU A 83 1.73 11.27 -2.43
CA LEU A 83 1.45 10.64 -1.13
C LEU A 83 2.71 10.60 -0.26
N TYR A 84 3.34 11.76 -0.08
CA TYR A 84 4.67 11.88 0.52
C TYR A 84 4.74 11.38 1.97
N ARG A 85 3.65 11.52 2.74
CA ARG A 85 3.61 11.01 4.12
C ARG A 85 3.73 9.50 4.16
N ALA A 86 3.01 8.80 3.27
CA ALA A 86 3.11 7.35 3.12
C ALA A 86 4.50 6.93 2.64
N ALA A 87 5.07 7.66 1.68
CA ALA A 87 6.42 7.39 1.18
C ALA A 87 7.47 7.53 2.29
N GLN A 88 7.36 8.56 3.13
CA GLN A 88 8.29 8.82 4.23
C GLN A 88 8.26 7.71 5.29
N ILE A 89 7.09 7.15 5.61
CA ILE A 89 6.97 6.02 6.55
C ILE A 89 7.83 4.84 6.05
N VAL A 90 7.72 4.53 4.77
CA VAL A 90 8.45 3.42 4.14
C VAL A 90 9.95 3.72 4.02
N LEU A 91 10.32 4.94 3.61
CA LEU A 91 11.71 5.36 3.46
C LEU A 91 12.46 5.39 4.80
N SER A 92 11.82 5.88 5.86
CA SER A 92 12.42 5.96 7.19
C SER A 92 12.86 4.60 7.72
N TYR A 93 12.19 3.53 7.31
CA TYR A 93 12.57 2.15 7.62
C TYR A 93 13.78 1.69 6.79
N VAL A 94 13.78 1.94 5.48
CA VAL A 94 14.87 1.54 4.57
C VAL A 94 16.19 2.22 4.92
N GLU A 95 16.17 3.43 5.48
CA GLU A 95 17.37 4.14 5.94
C GLU A 95 17.94 3.59 7.26
N THR A 96 17.14 2.85 8.05
CA THR A 96 17.55 2.32 9.36
C THR A 96 18.05 0.88 9.37
N ASP A 97 17.89 0.12 8.27
CA ASP A 97 18.34 -1.28 8.11
C ASP A 97 19.55 -1.38 7.14
#